data_AF-A0AAT9IXW1-F1
#
_entry.id   AF-A0AAT9IXW1-F1
#
_cell.length_a   1.000
_cell.length_b   1.000
_cell.length_c   1.000
_cell.angle_alpha   90.00
_cell.angle_beta   90.00
_cell.angle_gamma   90.00
#
_symmetry.space_group_name_H-M   'P 1'
#
loop_
_entity.id
_entity.type
_entity.pdbx_description
1 polymer ?
#
loop_
_entity_poly.entity_id
_entity_poly.type
_entity_poly.pdbx_seq_one_letter_code
_entity_poly.pdbx_strand_id
1 'polypeptide(L)'
;MSAPDELYAKAKHIVLTDGKASTSYIQRRLQIGYNSAAALIERMETDGIVSAANHVGKRKIINVPTEYLTPGALLAAHAKSVPADDTPPWEGDDVAEKPADAETLAEAEAPPPAPPPAVERLPDDGTIYTCSGCDIEEAGNAAQLPIGWYEQYSAILGTMHRCPDCAAKNAVRIATSSMSTEEIAAAGADADAITSAAQTRLRTLVERCQRLLEDIAGLRGDLKEVLDEAKGEGFDVKVMRKLLSELQKDPAKRREERELLELYAASIGEAL
;
A
#
# COMPACT_ATOMS: atom_id res chain seq x y z
N MET A 1 2.43 -24.97 33.51
CA MET A 1 2.00 -25.06 32.09
C MET A 1 2.87 -26.08 31.41
N SER A 2 2.35 -26.87 30.46
CA SER A 2 3.13 -27.92 29.82
C SER A 2 4.12 -27.31 28.80
N ALA A 3 5.27 -27.94 28.58
CA ALA A 3 6.26 -27.50 27.57
C ALA A 3 5.67 -27.20 26.16
N PRO A 4 4.70 -27.97 25.63
CA PRO A 4 4.08 -27.62 24.35
C PRO A 4 3.19 -26.36 24.41
N ASP A 5 2.66 -26.00 25.58
CA ASP A 5 1.90 -24.75 25.74
C ASP A 5 2.82 -23.51 25.76
N GLU A 6 4.05 -23.64 26.27
CA GLU A 6 5.05 -22.57 26.22
C GLU A 6 5.51 -22.28 24.79
N LEU A 7 5.70 -23.33 23.98
CA LEU A 7 6.01 -23.21 22.56
C LEU A 7 4.86 -22.56 21.79
N TYR A 8 3.63 -22.90 22.15
CA TYR A 8 2.43 -22.29 21.57
C TYR A 8 2.32 -20.80 21.89
N ALA A 9 2.51 -20.41 23.15
CA ALA A 9 2.50 -19.02 23.57
C ALA A 9 3.58 -18.18 22.84
N LYS A 10 4.79 -18.72 22.70
CA LYS A 10 5.88 -18.09 21.94
C LYS A 10 5.55 -17.96 20.45
N ALA A 11 4.97 -19.00 19.85
CA ALA A 11 4.56 -18.97 18.44
C ALA A 11 3.48 -17.93 18.19
N LYS A 12 2.47 -17.86 19.05
CA LYS A 12 1.39 -16.87 19.00
C LYS A 12 1.93 -15.45 19.07
N HIS A 13 2.84 -15.18 20.00
CA HIS A 13 3.48 -13.86 20.12
C HIS A 13 4.19 -13.46 18.82
N ILE A 14 5.03 -14.33 18.28
CA ILE A 14 5.78 -14.06 17.03
C ILE A 14 4.83 -13.75 15.86
N VAL A 15 3.77 -14.54 15.70
CA VAL A 15 2.81 -14.37 14.59
C VAL A 15 2.08 -13.03 14.70
N LEU A 16 1.69 -12.64 15.92
CA LEU A 16 1.00 -11.36 16.18
C LEU A 16 1.93 -10.15 16.02
N THR A 17 3.19 -10.24 16.46
CA THR A 17 4.18 -9.15 16.30
C THR A 17 4.57 -8.94 14.84
N ASP A 18 4.86 -10.03 14.11
CA ASP A 18 5.44 -9.94 12.78
C ASP A 18 4.38 -9.94 11.65
N GLY A 19 3.12 -10.22 11.98
CA GLY A 19 2.01 -10.26 11.03
C GLY A 19 2.09 -11.41 10.01
N LYS A 20 2.93 -12.43 10.26
CA LYS A 20 3.23 -13.52 9.31
C LYS A 20 2.90 -14.88 9.91
N ALA A 21 1.89 -15.55 9.34
CA ALA A 21 1.45 -16.87 9.76
C ALA A 21 1.74 -17.94 8.69
N SER A 22 2.98 -18.43 8.60
CA SER A 22 3.31 -19.58 7.73
C SER A 22 4.14 -20.63 8.47
N THR A 23 3.96 -21.89 8.11
CA THR A 23 4.63 -23.04 8.74
C THR A 23 6.15 -22.92 8.65
N SER A 24 6.69 -22.58 7.47
CA SER A 24 8.12 -22.34 7.27
C SER A 24 8.65 -21.09 7.98
N TYR A 25 7.80 -20.15 8.37
CA TYR A 25 8.21 -18.96 9.14
C TYR A 25 8.43 -19.32 10.61
N ILE A 26 7.45 -19.98 11.22
CA ILE A 26 7.53 -20.44 12.62
C ILE A 26 8.64 -21.47 12.79
N GLN A 27 8.81 -22.38 11.84
CA GLN A 27 9.90 -23.35 11.83
C GLN A 27 11.27 -22.68 12.00
N ARG A 28 11.55 -21.61 11.25
CA ARG A 28 12.82 -20.88 11.30
C ARG A 28 12.96 -20.02 12.55
N ARG A 29 11.87 -19.41 13.01
CA ARG A 29 11.89 -18.48 14.15
C ARG A 29 12.00 -19.19 15.49
N LEU A 30 11.38 -20.37 15.63
CA LEU A 30 11.42 -21.19 16.84
C LEU A 30 12.41 -22.36 16.78
N GLN A 31 13.07 -22.57 15.63
CA GLN A 31 14.01 -23.69 15.40
C GLN A 31 13.40 -25.06 15.72
N ILE A 32 12.11 -25.25 15.39
CA ILE A 32 11.38 -26.50 15.60
C ILE A 32 11.24 -27.29 14.30
N GLY A 33 10.90 -28.58 14.39
CA GLY A 33 10.61 -29.43 13.23
C GLY A 33 9.35 -28.99 12.47
N TYR A 34 9.24 -29.38 11.20
CA TYR A 34 8.12 -29.02 10.32
C TYR A 34 6.75 -29.46 10.88
N ASN A 35 6.64 -30.71 11.34
CA ASN A 35 5.39 -31.24 11.89
C ASN A 35 4.96 -30.51 13.16
N SER A 36 5.93 -30.12 14.01
CA SER A 36 5.65 -29.31 15.20
C SER A 36 5.17 -27.90 14.82
N ALA A 37 5.79 -27.26 13.82
CA ALA A 37 5.35 -25.96 13.33
C ALA A 37 3.96 -26.01 12.68
N ALA A 38 3.65 -27.08 11.95
CA ALA A 38 2.34 -27.32 11.37
C ALA A 38 1.27 -27.48 12.46
N ALA A 39 1.53 -28.31 13.47
CA ALA A 39 0.63 -28.52 14.60
C ALA A 39 0.35 -27.22 15.39
N LEU A 40 1.36 -26.36 15.56
CA LEU A 40 1.18 -25.05 16.19
C LEU A 40 0.29 -24.12 15.36
N ILE A 41 0.43 -24.15 14.03
CA ILE A 41 -0.40 -23.36 13.11
C ILE A 41 -1.85 -23.88 13.05
N GLU A 42 -2.05 -25.19 13.03
CA GLU A 42 -3.38 -25.82 13.09
C GLU A 42 -4.09 -25.50 14.42
N ARG A 43 -3.34 -25.49 15.52
CA ARG A 43 -3.85 -25.04 16.83
C ARG A 43 -4.23 -23.55 16.80
N MET A 44 -3.42 -22.68 16.18
CA MET A 44 -3.76 -21.26 16.01
C MET A 44 -4.96 -21.00 15.07
N GLU A 45 -5.19 -21.90 14.12
CA GLU A 45 -6.37 -21.88 13.25
C GLU A 45 -7.63 -22.30 14.01
N THR A 46 -7.52 -23.36 14.82
CA THR A 46 -8.60 -23.82 15.71
C THR A 46 -8.99 -22.74 16.73
N ASP A 47 -8.00 -22.02 17.25
CA ASP A 47 -8.20 -20.91 18.18
C ASP A 47 -8.68 -19.61 17.49
N GLY A 48 -8.86 -19.61 16.17
CA GLY A 48 -9.40 -18.48 15.42
C GLY A 48 -8.44 -17.28 15.24
N ILE A 49 -7.14 -17.48 15.48
CA ILE A 49 -6.11 -16.43 15.33
C ILE A 49 -5.68 -16.32 13.86
N VAL A 50 -5.58 -17.46 13.17
CA VAL A 50 -5.08 -17.58 11.79
C VAL A 50 -6.18 -18.17 10.90
N SER A 51 -6.31 -17.66 9.66
CA SER A 51 -7.25 -18.18 8.67
C SER A 51 -6.83 -19.54 8.12
N ALA A 52 -7.79 -20.23 7.49
CA ALA A 52 -7.50 -21.37 6.63
C ALA A 52 -6.46 -21.02 5.56
N ALA A 53 -5.68 -22.03 5.15
CA ALA A 53 -4.67 -21.88 4.10
C ALA A 53 -5.34 -21.56 2.76
N ASN A 54 -4.90 -20.49 2.11
CA ASN A 54 -5.25 -20.26 0.70
C ASN A 54 -4.49 -21.24 -0.20
N HIS A 55 -4.93 -21.39 -1.46
CA HIS A 55 -4.28 -22.18 -2.53
C HIS A 55 -2.75 -21.96 -2.75
N VAL A 56 -2.15 -20.89 -2.20
CA VAL A 56 -0.72 -20.54 -2.30
C VAL A 56 0.01 -20.75 -0.94
N GLY A 57 -0.66 -21.32 0.07
CA GLY A 57 -0.10 -21.56 1.41
C GLY A 57 0.02 -20.29 2.28
N LYS A 58 -0.51 -19.15 1.84
CA LYS A 58 -0.57 -17.91 2.62
C LYS A 58 -1.81 -17.91 3.52
N ARG A 59 -1.63 -17.69 4.82
CA ARG A 59 -2.71 -17.56 5.82
C ARG A 59 -2.79 -16.10 6.31
N LYS A 60 -4.00 -15.57 6.48
CA LYS A 60 -4.25 -14.21 7.02
C LYS A 60 -4.52 -14.31 8.52
N ILE A 61 -4.11 -13.30 9.29
CA ILE A 61 -4.41 -13.23 10.73
C ILE A 61 -5.76 -12.53 10.87
N ILE A 62 -6.74 -13.21 11.46
CA ILE A 62 -8.14 -12.73 11.53
C ILE A 62 -8.38 -12.03 12.85
N ASN A 63 -7.85 -12.58 13.95
CA ASN A 63 -8.10 -12.09 15.29
C ASN A 63 -6.79 -11.67 15.95
N VAL A 64 -6.58 -10.35 16.05
CA VAL A 64 -5.54 -9.75 16.88
C VAL A 64 -6.19 -9.29 18.18
N PRO A 65 -6.07 -10.04 19.29
CA PRO A 65 -6.62 -9.60 20.55
C PRO A 65 -5.98 -8.26 20.96
N THR A 66 -6.83 -7.31 21.34
CA THR A 66 -6.49 -5.90 21.63
C THR A 66 -5.45 -5.72 22.73
N GLU A 67 -5.22 -6.75 23.54
CA GLU A 67 -4.20 -6.80 24.58
C GLU A 67 -2.75 -6.76 24.04
N TYR A 68 -2.52 -7.00 22.73
CA TYR A 68 -1.18 -6.92 22.11
C TYR A 68 -1.00 -5.77 21.12
N LEU A 69 -1.98 -4.87 20.96
CA LEU A 69 -1.83 -3.71 20.08
C LEU A 69 -1.14 -2.57 20.83
N THR A 70 -0.10 -1.98 20.21
CA THR A 70 0.41 -0.69 20.65
C THR A 70 -0.68 0.38 20.50
N PRO A 71 -0.73 1.42 21.35
CA PRO A 71 -1.78 2.43 21.32
C PRO A 71 -2.02 3.07 19.94
N GLY A 72 -0.97 3.21 19.12
CA GLY A 72 -1.08 3.72 17.75
C GLY A 72 -1.76 2.78 16.76
N ALA A 73 -1.59 1.46 16.93
CA ALA A 73 -2.26 0.47 16.09
C ALA A 73 -3.76 0.34 16.43
N LEU A 74 -4.12 0.60 17.70
CA LEU A 74 -5.50 0.61 18.18
C LEU A 74 -6.30 1.80 17.60
N LEU A 75 -5.65 2.96 17.46
CA LEU A 75 -6.22 4.15 16.82
C LEU A 75 -6.49 3.94 15.31
N ALA A 76 -5.55 3.29 14.61
CA ALA A 76 -5.68 3.01 13.18
C ALA A 76 -6.72 1.92 12.87
N ALA A 77 -6.94 0.98 13.78
CA ALA A 77 -8.00 -0.04 13.65
C ALA A 77 -9.39 0.58 13.84
N HIS A 78 -9.55 1.53 14.77
CA HIS A 78 -10.82 2.20 15.02
C HIS A 78 -11.24 3.16 13.89
N ALA A 79 -10.27 3.83 13.26
CA ALA A 79 -10.52 4.72 12.11
C ALA A 79 -11.03 3.98 10.85
N LYS A 80 -10.76 2.66 10.73
CA LYS A 80 -11.23 1.84 9.60
C LYS A 80 -12.61 1.22 9.82
N SER A 81 -13.16 1.31 11.04
CA SER A 81 -14.48 0.74 11.38
C SER A 81 -15.62 1.77 11.37
N VAL A 82 -15.38 3.02 10.97
CA VAL A 82 -16.44 4.01 10.76
C VAL A 82 -16.96 3.88 9.32
N PRO A 83 -18.18 3.36 9.08
CA PRO A 83 -18.77 3.34 7.75
C PRO A 83 -19.09 4.77 7.28
N ALA A 84 -18.81 5.06 6.01
CA ALA A 84 -19.00 6.36 5.37
C ALA A 84 -20.47 6.62 4.95
N ASP A 85 -21.42 6.40 5.87
CA ASP A 85 -22.86 6.34 5.53
C ASP A 85 -23.73 7.27 6.39
N ASP A 86 -23.26 8.51 6.61
CA ASP A 86 -24.06 9.59 7.22
C ASP A 86 -23.98 10.87 6.37
N THR A 87 -24.55 10.82 5.16
CA THR A 87 -25.04 12.05 4.51
C THR A 87 -26.57 11.98 4.47
N PRO A 88 -27.30 12.81 5.24
CA PRO A 88 -28.75 12.75 5.32
C PRO A 88 -29.48 13.12 4.00
N PRO A 89 -30.72 12.64 3.79
CA PRO A 89 -31.28 12.40 2.46
C PRO A 89 -32.12 13.54 1.85
N TRP A 90 -31.89 14.82 2.14
CA TRP A 90 -32.91 15.86 1.88
C TRP A 90 -32.52 17.20 1.22
N GLU A 91 -31.40 17.34 0.50
CA GLU A 91 -31.24 18.52 -0.38
C GLU A 91 -31.45 18.14 -1.85
N GLY A 92 -32.69 18.41 -2.30
CA GLY A 92 -33.26 17.97 -3.56
C GLY A 92 -32.89 18.80 -4.78
N ASP A 93 -33.30 18.24 -5.91
CA ASP A 93 -33.32 18.82 -7.24
C ASP A 93 -34.09 20.14 -7.30
N ASP A 94 -33.48 21.19 -7.85
CA ASP A 94 -34.18 22.29 -8.51
C ASP A 94 -33.32 22.89 -9.64
N VAL A 95 -33.57 22.35 -10.84
CA VAL A 95 -33.74 23.02 -12.14
C VAL A 95 -32.96 24.32 -12.42
N ALA A 96 -32.13 24.33 -13.47
CA ALA A 96 -32.21 25.38 -14.51
C ALA A 96 -31.34 25.06 -15.74
N GLU A 97 -31.92 25.37 -16.89
CA GLU A 97 -31.50 25.06 -18.25
C GLU A 97 -30.17 25.67 -18.71
N LYS A 98 -29.59 24.96 -19.67
CA LYS A 98 -28.50 25.42 -20.55
C LYS A 98 -28.96 26.56 -21.46
N PRO A 99 -28.27 27.72 -21.49
CA PRO A 99 -28.22 28.52 -22.70
C PRO A 99 -26.91 28.28 -23.45
N ALA A 100 -27.05 28.06 -24.74
CA ALA A 100 -25.98 28.23 -25.72
C ALA A 100 -25.64 29.72 -25.82
N ASP A 101 -24.36 30.06 -25.79
CA ASP A 101 -23.68 30.83 -26.84
C ASP A 101 -22.21 31.09 -26.46
N ALA A 102 -21.35 30.89 -27.45
CA ALA A 102 -20.09 31.58 -27.72
C ALA A 102 -18.93 31.59 -26.67
N GLU A 103 -17.87 30.88 -27.09
CA GLU A 103 -16.47 31.35 -27.13
C GLU A 103 -15.62 31.37 -25.84
N THR A 104 -14.61 30.48 -25.86
CA THR A 104 -13.26 30.60 -25.24
C THR A 104 -13.17 30.91 -23.74
N LEU A 105 -12.67 29.94 -22.96
CA LEU A 105 -11.51 30.07 -22.05
C LEU A 105 -11.37 28.85 -21.11
N ALA A 106 -10.17 28.25 -21.13
CA ALA A 106 -9.44 27.57 -20.06
C ALA A 106 -10.12 26.50 -19.18
N GLU A 107 -9.45 25.34 -19.09
CA GLU A 107 -9.54 24.37 -18.00
C GLU A 107 -9.66 25.06 -16.62
N ALA A 108 -10.82 24.89 -15.97
CA ALA A 108 -11.06 25.34 -14.61
C ALA A 108 -10.46 24.33 -13.62
N GLU A 109 -9.33 24.71 -13.04
CA GLU A 109 -8.80 24.19 -11.76
C GLU A 109 -9.89 24.19 -10.68
N ALA A 110 -9.85 23.18 -9.81
CA ALA A 110 -10.65 23.16 -8.59
C ALA A 110 -10.45 24.46 -7.78
N PRO A 111 -11.51 25.03 -7.16
CA PRO A 111 -11.37 26.25 -6.39
C PRO A 111 -10.37 26.05 -5.23
N PRO A 112 -9.45 27.00 -4.99
CA PRO A 112 -8.45 26.86 -3.95
C PRO A 112 -9.10 26.79 -2.57
N PRO A 113 -8.55 26.00 -1.64
CA PRO A 113 -9.04 25.94 -0.27
C PRO A 113 -8.97 27.33 0.37
N ALA A 114 -10.01 27.70 1.13
CA ALA A 114 -10.10 28.97 1.83
C ALA A 114 -8.82 29.25 2.64
N PRO A 115 -8.31 30.50 2.62
CA PRO A 115 -7.08 30.82 3.33
C PRO A 115 -7.25 30.60 4.84
N PRO A 116 -6.27 29.98 5.52
CA PRO A 116 -6.30 29.85 6.97
C PRO A 116 -6.35 31.25 7.61
N PRO A 117 -6.96 31.37 8.81
CA PRO A 117 -7.15 32.66 9.47
C PRO A 117 -5.81 33.38 9.65
N ALA A 118 -5.81 34.70 9.46
CA ALA A 118 -4.63 35.55 9.58
C ALA A 118 -4.08 35.50 11.02
N VAL A 119 -3.16 34.58 11.27
CA VAL A 119 -2.34 34.55 12.48
C VAL A 119 -1.32 35.66 12.34
N GLU A 120 -1.31 36.62 13.29
CA GLU A 120 -0.29 37.68 13.33
C GLU A 120 1.10 37.05 13.24
N ARG A 121 1.90 37.52 12.28
CA ARG A 121 3.18 36.91 11.92
C ARG A 121 4.21 37.23 12.99
N LEU A 122 4.87 36.20 13.55
CA LEU A 122 5.97 36.45 14.47
C LEU A 122 7.17 37.05 13.71
N PRO A 123 7.93 37.96 14.32
CA PRO A 123 9.14 38.50 13.70
C PRO A 123 10.18 37.40 13.51
N ASP A 124 10.97 37.50 12.43
CA ASP A 124 12.02 36.54 12.11
C ASP A 124 13.06 36.50 13.24
N ASP A 125 13.31 35.32 13.80
CA ASP A 125 14.32 35.10 14.86
C ASP A 125 15.68 34.68 14.28
N GLY A 126 15.78 34.64 12.96
CA GLY A 126 16.98 34.22 12.22
C GLY A 126 17.08 32.72 12.01
N THR A 127 16.03 31.95 12.32
CA THR A 127 15.98 30.52 12.02
C THR A 127 15.98 30.29 10.51
N ILE A 128 16.92 29.50 10.00
CA ILE A 128 17.03 29.20 8.58
C ILE A 128 16.28 27.89 8.29
N TYR A 129 15.26 27.96 7.45
CA TYR A 129 14.53 26.81 6.92
C TYR A 129 15.15 26.36 5.60
N THR A 130 15.45 25.06 5.50
CA THR A 130 16.02 24.46 4.29
C THR A 130 15.02 23.51 3.63
N CYS A 131 14.85 23.65 2.31
CA CYS A 131 13.88 22.86 1.56
C CYS A 131 14.46 21.48 1.22
N SER A 132 13.85 20.42 1.71
CA SER A 132 14.31 19.04 1.47
C SER A 132 14.24 18.57 0.01
N GLY A 133 13.73 19.40 -0.91
CA GLY A 133 13.61 19.07 -2.33
C GLY A 133 14.49 19.87 -3.28
N CYS A 134 15.04 21.02 -2.86
CA CYS A 134 15.81 21.91 -3.74
C CYS A 134 16.86 22.78 -3.02
N ASP A 135 17.14 22.51 -1.74
CA ASP A 135 18.15 23.19 -0.92
C ASP A 135 18.02 24.72 -0.85
N ILE A 136 16.82 25.26 -1.10
CA ILE A 136 16.52 26.68 -0.86
C ILE A 136 16.58 26.93 0.65
N GLU A 137 17.22 28.03 1.03
CA GLU A 137 17.30 28.52 2.41
C GLU A 137 16.47 29.80 2.56
N GLU A 138 15.63 29.86 3.57
CA GLU A 138 14.85 31.07 3.89
C GLU A 138 14.85 31.33 5.39
N ALA A 139 15.08 32.58 5.79
CA ALA A 139 15.02 32.99 7.18
C ALA A 139 13.55 33.10 7.62
N GLY A 140 13.25 32.62 8.82
CA GLY A 140 11.93 32.66 9.42
C GLY A 140 12.00 32.68 10.95
N ASN A 141 10.90 32.28 11.59
CA ASN A 141 10.78 32.15 13.04
C ASN A 141 10.67 30.68 13.42
N ALA A 142 11.36 30.20 14.46
CA ALA A 142 11.31 28.78 14.86
C ALA A 142 9.90 28.25 15.15
N ALA A 143 8.96 29.12 15.54
CA ALA A 143 7.57 28.78 15.84
C ALA A 143 6.62 28.91 14.64
N GLN A 144 7.07 29.47 13.51
CA GLN A 144 6.22 29.73 12.35
C GLN A 144 6.99 29.64 11.03
N LEU A 145 6.56 28.73 10.15
CA LEU A 145 7.15 28.55 8.83
C LEU A 145 7.09 29.83 7.97
N PRO A 146 8.06 30.02 7.06
CA PRO A 146 7.98 31.06 6.03
C PRO A 146 6.74 30.89 5.13
N ILE A 147 6.31 31.96 4.48
CA ILE A 147 5.06 31.97 3.69
C ILE A 147 5.12 30.92 2.58
N GLY A 148 4.11 30.05 2.53
CA GLY A 148 3.96 29.02 1.50
C GLY A 148 4.88 27.80 1.68
N TRP A 149 5.69 27.76 2.74
CA TRP A 149 6.37 26.54 3.16
C TRP A 149 5.41 25.61 3.89
N TYR A 150 5.64 24.31 3.75
CA TYR A 150 4.77 23.30 4.31
C TYR A 150 5.58 22.16 4.94
N GLU A 151 5.07 21.64 6.04
CA GLU A 151 5.58 20.44 6.69
C GLU A 151 5.05 19.19 5.97
N GLN A 152 5.96 18.27 5.69
CA GLN A 152 5.62 16.92 5.27
C GLN A 152 6.17 15.92 6.26
N TYR A 153 5.31 15.01 6.71
CA TYR A 153 5.73 13.91 7.56
C TYR A 153 6.16 12.71 6.73
N SER A 154 7.36 12.19 7.01
CA SER A 154 7.83 10.89 6.52
C SER A 154 8.03 9.93 7.68
N ALA A 155 7.54 8.69 7.52
CA ALA A 155 7.75 7.63 8.50
C ALA A 155 9.23 7.25 8.70
N ILE A 156 10.12 7.60 7.75
CA ILE A 156 11.54 7.23 7.77
C ILE A 156 12.41 8.42 8.22
N LEU A 157 12.09 9.63 7.76
CA LEU A 157 12.94 10.81 7.92
C LEU A 157 12.38 11.86 8.90
N GLY A 158 11.19 11.62 9.46
CA GLY A 158 10.52 12.58 10.35
C GLY A 158 9.89 13.75 9.60
N THR A 159 9.73 14.88 10.28
CA THR A 159 9.15 16.12 9.73
C THR A 159 10.15 16.79 8.80
N MET A 160 9.76 16.99 7.54
CA MET A 160 10.52 17.66 6.51
C MET A 160 9.84 18.96 6.12
N HIS A 161 10.62 19.98 5.75
CA HIS A 161 10.11 21.25 5.25
C HIS A 161 10.29 21.31 3.74
N ARG A 162 9.29 21.85 3.04
CA ARG A 162 9.38 22.07 1.60
C ARG A 162 8.85 23.45 1.22
N CYS A 163 9.48 24.03 0.21
CA CYS A 163 9.15 25.35 -0.32
C CYS A 163 7.93 25.31 -1.25
N PRO A 164 7.29 26.46 -1.55
CA PRO A 164 6.10 26.54 -2.40
C PRO A 164 6.27 25.86 -3.77
N ASP A 165 7.47 25.99 -4.36
CA ASP A 165 7.81 25.40 -5.65
C ASP A 165 7.90 23.87 -5.64
N CYS A 166 8.35 23.29 -4.52
CA CYS A 166 8.44 21.85 -4.34
C CYS A 166 7.10 21.24 -3.86
N ALA A 167 6.21 22.05 -3.29
CA ALA A 167 4.81 21.71 -2.94
C ALA A 167 4.00 21.31 -4.15
N ALA A 168 3.97 22.21 -5.12
CA ALA A 168 3.17 22.04 -6.33
C ALA A 168 3.67 20.87 -7.19
N LYS A 169 4.94 20.50 -7.07
CA LYS A 169 5.61 19.47 -7.87
C LYS A 169 5.65 18.12 -7.17
N ASN A 170 4.60 17.69 -6.46
CA ASN A 170 4.53 16.45 -5.66
C ASN A 170 4.82 15.11 -6.43
N ALA A 171 5.38 15.18 -7.63
CA ALA A 171 6.23 14.14 -8.16
C ALA A 171 7.52 14.08 -7.33
N VAL A 172 7.75 12.94 -6.71
CA VAL A 172 9.08 12.51 -6.28
C VAL A 172 10.00 12.65 -7.50
N ARG A 173 10.68 13.79 -7.64
CA ARG A 173 11.90 13.85 -8.42
C ARG A 173 12.89 13.04 -7.59
N ILE A 174 13.04 11.77 -7.95
CA ILE A 174 14.35 11.12 -7.86
C ILE A 174 15.22 11.92 -8.84
N ALA A 175 15.62 13.12 -8.43
CA ALA A 175 16.82 13.71 -8.95
C ALA A 175 17.90 12.77 -8.46
N THR A 176 18.50 12.04 -9.39
CA THR A 176 19.89 11.65 -9.29
C THR A 176 20.70 12.93 -9.13
N SER A 177 20.72 13.50 -7.93
CA SER A 177 21.66 14.53 -7.52
C SER A 177 22.85 13.79 -6.94
N SER A 178 23.84 13.58 -7.81
CA SER A 178 25.26 13.65 -7.49
C SER A 178 25.62 13.39 -6.02
N MET A 179 25.68 12.12 -5.64
CA MET A 179 26.70 11.74 -4.68
C MET A 179 28.04 12.00 -5.37
N SER A 180 28.91 12.78 -4.73
CA SER A 180 30.30 12.89 -5.18
C SER A 180 30.91 11.48 -5.16
N THR A 181 31.72 11.16 -6.16
CA THR A 181 32.42 9.87 -6.29
C THR A 181 33.27 9.52 -5.07
N GLU A 182 33.54 10.49 -4.20
CA GLU A 182 34.37 10.38 -3.01
C GLU A 182 33.60 9.80 -1.81
N GLU A 183 32.30 10.05 -1.68
CA GLU A 183 31.48 9.53 -0.57
C GLU A 183 31.09 8.05 -0.76
N ILE A 184 30.94 7.60 -2.01
CA ILE A 184 30.69 6.18 -2.34
C ILE A 184 31.94 5.33 -2.05
N ALA A 185 33.14 5.88 -2.21
CA ALA A 185 34.39 5.18 -1.96
C ALA A 185 34.64 4.91 -0.46
N ALA A 186 34.22 5.81 0.43
CA ALA A 186 34.44 5.67 1.88
C ALA A 186 33.48 4.64 2.53
N ALA A 187 32.26 4.47 2.02
CA ALA A 187 31.33 3.45 2.49
C ALA A 187 31.62 2.04 1.91
N GLY A 188 32.55 1.93 0.95
CA GLY A 188 32.95 0.68 0.30
C GLY A 188 34.04 -0.11 1.03
N ALA A 189 34.57 0.37 2.15
CA ALA A 189 35.69 -0.29 2.84
C ALA A 189 35.35 -1.65 3.47
N ASP A 190 34.06 -1.98 3.64
CA ASP A 190 33.58 -3.32 4.03
C ASP A 190 32.93 -4.10 2.87
N ALA A 191 33.07 -3.65 1.62
CA ALA A 191 32.55 -4.36 0.44
C ALA A 191 33.34 -5.64 0.11
N ASP A 192 34.58 -5.75 0.61
CA ASP A 192 35.41 -6.95 0.47
C ASP A 192 34.91 -8.15 1.30
N ALA A 193 33.89 -7.97 2.14
CA ALA A 193 33.30 -9.04 2.94
C ALA A 193 32.26 -9.90 2.20
N ILE A 194 31.91 -9.58 0.95
CA ILE A 194 31.07 -10.50 0.15
C ILE A 194 31.97 -11.57 -0.44
N THR A 195 31.99 -12.75 0.20
CA THR A 195 32.70 -13.93 -0.31
C THR A 195 32.41 -14.15 -1.81
N SER A 196 33.42 -14.51 -2.59
CA SER A 196 33.29 -14.73 -4.05
C SER A 196 32.14 -15.68 -4.42
N ALA A 197 31.86 -16.67 -3.56
CA ALA A 197 30.72 -17.57 -3.68
C ALA A 197 29.36 -16.85 -3.57
N ALA A 198 29.22 -15.92 -2.62
CA ALA A 198 28.00 -15.11 -2.47
C ALA A 198 27.81 -14.15 -3.66
N GLN A 199 28.91 -13.58 -4.19
CA GLN A 199 28.85 -12.75 -5.40
C GLN A 199 28.38 -13.55 -6.62
N THR A 200 28.90 -14.76 -6.83
CA THR A 200 28.46 -15.64 -7.93
C THR A 200 26.99 -16.00 -7.80
N ARG A 201 26.54 -16.37 -6.59
CA ARG A 201 25.12 -16.67 -6.34
C ARG A 201 24.22 -15.46 -6.63
N LEU A 202 24.66 -14.26 -6.25
CA LEU A 202 23.91 -13.03 -6.50
C LEU A 202 23.77 -12.77 -8.00
N ARG A 203 24.85 -12.90 -8.78
CA ARG A 203 24.82 -12.74 -10.24
C ARG A 203 23.81 -13.70 -10.88
N THR A 204 23.84 -14.99 -10.53
CA THR A 204 22.89 -15.97 -11.04
C THR A 204 21.43 -15.66 -10.66
N LEU A 205 21.19 -15.17 -9.44
CA LEU A 205 19.83 -14.77 -9.02
C LEU A 205 19.34 -13.55 -9.81
N VAL A 206 20.21 -12.55 -10.01
CA VAL A 206 19.89 -11.35 -10.78
C VAL A 206 19.60 -11.69 -12.24
N GLU A 207 20.43 -12.51 -12.87
CA GLU A 207 20.21 -12.98 -14.25
C GLU A 207 18.87 -13.73 -14.39
N ARG A 208 18.55 -14.61 -13.43
CA ARG A 208 17.27 -15.31 -13.42
C ARG A 208 16.09 -14.35 -13.23
N CYS A 209 16.23 -13.34 -12.37
CA CYS A 209 15.20 -12.32 -12.19
C CYS A 209 15.02 -11.47 -13.45
N GLN A 210 16.10 -11.04 -14.11
CA GLN A 210 16.05 -10.29 -15.36
C GLN A 210 15.32 -11.07 -16.45
N ARG A 211 15.64 -12.36 -16.61
CA ARG A 211 14.92 -13.23 -17.55
C ARG A 211 13.43 -13.32 -17.25
N LEU A 212 13.05 -13.53 -15.99
CA LEU A 212 11.63 -13.58 -15.61
C LEU A 212 10.91 -12.24 -15.84
N LEU A 213 11.61 -11.11 -15.72
CA LEU A 213 11.03 -9.79 -16.03
C LEU A 213 10.81 -9.62 -17.53
N GLU A 214 11.74 -10.10 -18.35
CA GLU A 214 11.59 -10.17 -19.81
C GLU A 214 10.42 -11.09 -20.20
N ASP A 215 10.33 -12.27 -19.60
CA ASP A 215 9.20 -13.21 -19.81
C ASP A 215 7.86 -12.57 -19.42
N ILE A 216 7.77 -11.87 -18.29
CA ILE A 216 6.55 -11.15 -17.88
C ILE A 216 6.20 -10.03 -18.86
N ALA A 217 7.19 -9.31 -19.38
CA ALA A 217 6.97 -8.27 -20.37
C ALA A 217 6.46 -8.87 -21.70
N GLY A 218 7.06 -9.97 -22.16
CA GLY A 218 6.61 -10.73 -23.32
C GLY A 218 5.19 -11.23 -23.17
N LEU A 219 4.87 -11.94 -22.08
CA LEU A 219 3.53 -12.47 -21.81
C LEU A 219 2.46 -11.37 -21.70
N ARG A 220 2.81 -10.18 -21.19
CA ARG A 220 1.91 -9.02 -21.18
C ARG A 220 1.67 -8.47 -22.59
N GLY A 221 2.68 -8.54 -23.47
CA GLY A 221 2.56 -8.24 -24.89
C GLY A 221 1.60 -9.21 -25.57
N ASP A 222 1.85 -10.52 -25.43
CA ASP A 222 1.01 -11.58 -26.00
C ASP A 222 -0.46 -11.45 -25.55
N LEU A 223 -0.68 -11.22 -24.25
CA LEU A 223 -2.03 -10.98 -23.71
C LEU A 223 -2.71 -9.77 -24.37
N LYS A 224 -1.95 -8.72 -24.67
CA LYS A 224 -2.49 -7.53 -25.33
C LYS A 224 -2.85 -7.84 -26.79
N GLU A 225 -2.00 -8.56 -27.51
CA GLU A 225 -2.27 -8.98 -28.90
C GLU A 225 -3.58 -9.78 -28.99
N VAL A 226 -3.77 -10.77 -28.12
CA VAL A 226 -5.02 -11.55 -28.05
C VAL A 226 -6.25 -10.68 -27.72
N LEU A 227 -6.11 -9.70 -26.83
CA LEU A 227 -7.20 -8.77 -26.52
C LEU A 227 -7.50 -7.81 -27.67
N ASP A 228 -6.50 -7.41 -28.45
CA ASP A 228 -6.66 -6.56 -29.62
C ASP A 228 -7.26 -7.36 -30.80
N GLU A 229 -6.93 -8.65 -30.95
CA GLU A 229 -7.61 -9.58 -31.85
C GLU A 229 -9.10 -9.70 -31.52
N ALA A 230 -9.43 -9.95 -30.25
CA ALA A 230 -10.81 -10.02 -29.79
C ALA A 230 -11.56 -8.69 -30.02
N LYS A 231 -10.87 -7.55 -29.86
CA LYS A 231 -11.44 -6.24 -30.20
C LYS A 231 -11.72 -6.09 -31.69
N GLY A 232 -10.83 -6.61 -32.55
CA GLY A 232 -11.00 -6.65 -34.00
C GLY A 232 -12.21 -7.49 -34.44
N GLU A 233 -12.51 -8.55 -33.70
CA GLU A 233 -13.71 -9.39 -33.89
C GLU A 233 -15.00 -8.73 -33.34
N GLY A 234 -14.87 -7.64 -32.58
CA GLY A 234 -16.01 -6.87 -32.03
C GLY A 234 -16.35 -7.18 -30.58
N PHE A 235 -15.51 -7.91 -29.85
CA PHE A 235 -15.70 -8.15 -28.42
C PHE A 235 -15.30 -6.93 -27.56
N ASP A 236 -16.04 -6.68 -26.47
CA ASP A 236 -15.68 -5.64 -25.50
C ASP A 236 -14.55 -6.13 -24.58
N VAL A 237 -13.38 -5.52 -24.75
CA VAL A 237 -12.15 -5.84 -24.00
C VAL A 237 -12.30 -5.61 -22.49
N LYS A 238 -13.09 -4.62 -22.04
CA LYS A 238 -13.30 -4.37 -20.60
C LYS A 238 -14.14 -5.48 -19.97
N VAL A 239 -15.20 -5.92 -20.65
CA VAL A 239 -16.04 -7.04 -20.19
C VAL A 239 -15.23 -8.34 -20.19
N MET A 240 -14.42 -8.60 -21.22
CA MET A 240 -13.52 -9.75 -21.25
C MET A 240 -12.53 -9.76 -20.08
N ARG A 241 -11.91 -8.62 -19.74
CA ARG A 241 -11.01 -8.54 -18.58
C ARG A 241 -11.73 -8.84 -17.26
N LYS A 242 -12.96 -8.34 -17.09
CA LYS A 242 -13.80 -8.67 -15.91
C LYS A 242 -14.10 -10.17 -15.86
N LEU A 243 -14.49 -10.75 -16.99
CA LEU A 243 -14.77 -12.19 -17.10
C LEU A 243 -13.53 -13.04 -16.79
N LEU A 244 -12.35 -12.68 -17.30
CA LEU A 244 -11.09 -13.35 -16.95
C LEU A 244 -10.77 -13.25 -15.46
N SER A 245 -11.02 -12.09 -14.84
CA SER A 245 -10.85 -11.91 -13.39
C SER A 245 -11.78 -12.80 -12.58
N GLU A 246 -13.05 -12.92 -12.99
CA GLU A 246 -14.00 -13.85 -12.36
C GLU A 246 -13.60 -15.31 -12.57
N LEU A 247 -13.10 -15.64 -13.76
CA LEU A 247 -12.62 -16.98 -14.11
C LEU A 247 -11.38 -17.41 -13.33
N GLN A 248 -10.55 -16.47 -12.88
CA GLN A 248 -9.39 -16.75 -12.03
C GLN A 248 -9.77 -17.04 -10.57
N LYS A 249 -10.95 -16.61 -10.11
CA LYS A 249 -11.45 -16.98 -8.77
C LYS A 249 -11.69 -18.50 -8.70
N ASP A 250 -11.51 -19.07 -7.50
CA ASP A 250 -11.80 -20.47 -7.23
C ASP A 250 -13.25 -20.85 -7.61
N PRO A 251 -13.48 -21.98 -8.30
CA PRO A 251 -14.82 -22.35 -8.79
C PRO A 251 -15.83 -22.57 -7.66
N ALA A 252 -15.42 -23.03 -6.48
CA ALA A 252 -16.32 -23.19 -5.33
C ALA A 252 -16.74 -21.82 -4.80
N LYS A 253 -15.78 -20.92 -4.62
CA LYS A 253 -16.05 -19.54 -4.16
C LYS A 253 -16.94 -18.76 -5.13
N ARG A 254 -16.71 -18.92 -6.44
CA ARG A 254 -17.55 -18.28 -7.47
C ARG A 254 -18.99 -18.80 -7.43
N ARG A 255 -19.19 -20.08 -7.13
CA ARG A 255 -20.53 -20.67 -6.99
C ARG A 255 -21.25 -20.12 -5.76
N GLU A 256 -20.58 -20.13 -4.61
CA GLU A 256 -21.10 -19.58 -3.35
C GLU A 256 -21.47 -18.09 -3.51
N GLU A 257 -20.57 -17.28 -4.08
CA GLU A 257 -20.81 -15.85 -4.34
C GLU A 257 -22.04 -15.65 -5.24
N ARG A 258 -22.21 -16.49 -6.27
CA ARG A 258 -23.34 -16.42 -7.19
C ARG A 258 -24.66 -16.85 -6.55
N GLU A 259 -24.67 -17.92 -5.75
CA GLU A 259 -25.84 -18.36 -5.00
C GLU A 259 -26.30 -17.29 -4.00
N LEU A 260 -25.34 -16.64 -3.32
CA LEU A 260 -25.65 -15.52 -2.44
C LEU A 260 -26.24 -14.34 -3.22
N LEU A 261 -25.62 -13.94 -4.34
CA LEU A 261 -26.14 -12.86 -5.18
C LEU A 261 -27.55 -13.13 -5.70
N GLU A 262 -27.84 -14.37 -6.09
CA GLU A 262 -29.18 -14.80 -6.51
C GLU A 262 -30.20 -14.65 -5.37
N LEU A 263 -29.86 -15.08 -4.15
CA LEU A 263 -30.71 -14.89 -2.96
C LEU A 263 -30.97 -13.41 -2.67
N TYR A 264 -29.93 -12.57 -2.71
CA TYR A 264 -30.07 -11.13 -2.45
C TYR A 264 -30.85 -10.42 -3.57
N ALA A 265 -30.60 -10.75 -4.84
CA ALA A 265 -31.33 -10.20 -5.97
C ALA A 265 -32.83 -10.55 -5.90
N ALA A 266 -33.13 -11.82 -5.58
CA ALA A 266 -34.51 -12.26 -5.35
C ALA A 266 -35.19 -11.48 -4.21
N SER A 267 -34.46 -11.11 -3.15
CA SER A 267 -35.00 -10.35 -2.02
C SER A 267 -35.40 -8.91 -2.38
N ILE A 268 -34.73 -8.31 -3.37
CA ILE A 268 -35.03 -6.97 -3.89
C ILE A 268 -35.95 -6.99 -5.11
N GLY A 269 -36.37 -8.18 -5.56
CA GLY A 269 -37.23 -8.37 -6.72
C GLY A 269 -36.52 -8.27 -8.08
N GLU A 270 -35.19 -8.29 -8.09
CA GLU A 270 -34.39 -8.37 -9.32
C GLU A 270 -34.09 -9.85 -9.67
N ALA A 271 -34.23 -10.22 -10.95
CA ALA A 271 -33.85 -11.54 -11.44
C ALA A 271 -32.54 -11.44 -12.24
N LEU A 272 -31.50 -12.15 -11.79
CA LEU A 272 -30.16 -12.22 -12.39
C LEU A 272 -29.98 -13.46 -13.27
#